data_AF-H0SFY6-F1
#
_entry.id   AF-H0SFY6-F1
#
_cell.length_a   1.000
_cell.length_b   1.000
_cell.length_c   1.000
_cell.angle_alpha   90.00
_cell.angle_beta   90.00
_cell.angle_gamma   90.00
#
_symmetry.space_group_name_H-M   'P 1'
#
loop_
_entity.id
_entity.type
_entity.pdbx_description
1 polymer ?
#
loop_
_entity_poly.entity_id
_entity_poly.type
_entity_poly.pdbx_seq_one_letter_code
_entity_poly.pdbx_strand_id
1 'polypeptide(L)' 'MATLTSASLSAAAAERPNRSGLLDDVRSFWREFVARAFNPYRPELHYMRGPGPAWRAKYGDDAAFRIKADLD' A
#
# COMPACT_ATOMS: atom_id res chain seq x y z
N MET A 1 -1.25 63.69 38.37
CA MET A 1 -0.34 62.83 37.59
C MET A 1 -0.90 61.42 37.62
N ALA A 2 -1.64 61.00 36.59
CA ALA A 2 -2.27 59.67 36.55
C ALA A 2 -1.40 58.73 35.71
N THR A 3 -0.87 57.68 36.32
CA THR A 3 -0.08 56.63 35.66
C THR A 3 -1.01 55.55 35.12
N LEU A 4 -1.10 55.45 33.79
CA LEU A 4 -1.78 54.35 33.11
C LEU A 4 -0.82 53.16 33.05
N THR A 5 -1.13 52.09 33.79
CA THR A 5 -0.40 50.83 33.71
C THR A 5 -0.94 50.02 32.53
N SER A 6 -0.08 49.71 31.57
CA SER A 6 -0.42 48.90 30.40
C SER A 6 -0.09 47.44 30.72
N ALA A 7 -1.10 46.67 31.12
CA ALA A 7 -0.95 45.22 31.20
C ALA A 7 -0.93 44.67 29.77
N SER A 8 0.22 44.16 29.35
CA SER A 8 0.34 43.39 28.12
C SER A 8 -0.46 42.11 28.28
N LEU A 9 -1.62 42.03 27.63
CA LEU A 9 -2.34 40.78 27.43
C LEU A 9 -1.45 39.94 26.51
N SER A 10 -0.60 39.11 27.11
CA SER A 10 0.12 38.06 26.42
C SER A 10 -0.94 37.23 25.73
N ALA A 11 -1.08 37.47 24.43
CA ALA A 11 -2.10 36.88 23.59
C ALA A 11 -2.06 35.38 23.86
N ALA A 12 -3.16 34.89 24.42
CA ALA A 12 -3.36 33.51 24.75
C ALA A 12 -2.65 32.66 23.71
N ALA A 13 -1.69 31.85 24.16
CA ALA A 13 -1.19 30.71 23.43
C ALA A 13 -2.40 29.79 23.23
N ALA A 14 -3.27 30.17 22.31
CA ALA A 14 -4.33 29.36 21.78
C ALA A 14 -3.57 28.24 21.07
N GLU A 15 -3.36 27.15 21.82
CA GLU A 15 -3.66 25.80 21.38
C GLU A 15 -3.93 25.82 19.87
N ARG A 16 -2.88 25.71 19.06
CA ARG A 16 -3.07 25.50 17.63
C ARG A 16 -3.47 24.05 17.53
N PRO A 17 -4.77 23.71 17.38
CA PRO A 17 -5.14 22.32 17.29
C PRO A 17 -4.43 21.74 16.07
N ASN A 18 -3.89 20.55 16.31
CA ASN A 18 -3.11 19.65 15.47
C ASN A 18 -3.62 19.49 14.02
N ARG A 19 -3.63 20.57 13.23
CA ARG A 19 -3.94 20.55 11.79
C ARG A 19 -2.87 19.80 11.01
N SER A 20 -1.64 19.79 11.51
CA SER A 20 -0.53 19.05 10.92
C SER A 20 -0.76 17.55 10.98
N GLY A 21 -1.19 17.00 12.14
CA GLY A 21 -1.43 15.56 12.29
C GLY A 21 -2.48 14.99 11.34
N LEU A 22 -3.60 15.70 11.14
CA LEU A 22 -4.63 15.26 10.18
C LEU A 22 -4.09 15.24 8.73
N LEU A 23 -3.31 16.26 8.34
CA LEU A 23 -2.73 16.31 7.01
C LEU A 23 -1.64 15.25 6.82
N ASP A 24 -0.88 14.95 7.87
CA ASP A 24 0.13 13.89 7.87
C ASP A 24 -0.51 12.50 7.76
N ASP A 25 -1.63 12.25 8.44
CA ASP A 25 -2.42 11.01 8.32
C ASP A 25 -3.05 10.87 6.92
N VAL A 26 -3.62 11.95 6.38
CA VAL A 26 -4.14 11.94 5.01
C VAL A 26 -3.01 11.67 4.02
N ARG A 27 -1.83 12.27 4.21
CA ARG A 27 -0.65 12.07 3.36
C ARG A 27 -0.11 10.65 3.45
N SER A 28 -0.08 10.03 4.63
CA SER A 28 0.39 8.66 4.82
C SER A 28 -0.56 7.67 4.11
N PHE A 29 -1.86 7.84 4.31
CA PHE A 29 -2.90 7.08 3.63
C PHE A 29 -2.79 7.18 2.10
N TRP A 30 -2.70 8.39 1.56
CA TRP A 30 -2.59 8.59 0.11
C TRP A 30 -1.36 7.90 -0.49
N ARG A 31 -0.24 7.93 0.23
CA ARG A 31 1.00 7.30 -0.23
C ARG A 31 0.86 5.78 -0.31
N GLU A 32 0.26 5.17 0.70
CA GLU A 32 0.01 3.73 0.73
C GLU A 32 -1.03 3.30 -0.31
N PHE A 33 -2.10 4.09 -0.44
CA PHE A 33 -3.14 3.87 -1.45
C PHE A 33 -2.56 3.86 -2.86
N VAL A 34 -1.78 4.88 -3.24
CA VAL A 34 -1.15 4.94 -4.58
C VAL A 34 -0.22 3.74 -4.79
N ALA A 35 0.59 3.38 -3.81
CA ALA A 35 1.49 2.23 -3.90
C ALA A 35 0.76 0.90 -4.09
N ARG A 36 -0.44 0.75 -3.51
CA ARG A 36 -1.27 -0.46 -3.62
C ARG A 36 -2.12 -0.47 -4.90
N ALA A 37 -2.74 0.66 -5.23
CA ALA A 37 -3.66 0.81 -6.35
C ALA A 37 -2.96 0.72 -7.71
N PHE A 38 -1.73 1.25 -7.80
CA PHE A 38 -0.92 1.21 -9.01
C PHE A 38 0.18 0.15 -8.94
N ASN A 39 0.10 -0.80 -8.02
CA ASN A 39 0.99 -1.95 -8.02
C ASN A 39 0.65 -2.82 -9.24
N PRO A 40 1.56 -2.98 -10.23
CA PRO A 40 1.28 -3.84 -11.37
C PRO A 40 0.99 -5.25 -10.87
N TYR A 41 -0.19 -5.79 -11.21
CA TYR A 41 -0.48 -7.19 -10.95
C TYR A 41 0.62 -8.01 -11.63
N ARG A 42 1.40 -8.73 -10.83
CA ARG A 42 2.45 -9.65 -11.25
C ARG A 42 1.85 -11.05 -11.22
N PRO A 43 1.06 -11.45 -12.24
CA PRO A 43 0.45 -12.77 -12.28
C PRO A 43 1.52 -13.87 -12.15
N GLU A 44 2.76 -13.55 -12.48
CA GLU A 44 3.97 -14.39 -12.42
C GLU A 44 4.36 -14.90 -11.04
N LEU A 45 3.88 -14.26 -9.99
CA LEU A 45 3.99 -14.77 -8.63
C LEU A 45 2.82 -15.69 -8.26
N HIS A 46 1.73 -15.61 -9.01
CA HIS A 46 0.47 -16.32 -8.76
C HIS A 46 0.29 -17.53 -9.68
N TYR A 47 0.97 -17.57 -10.82
CA TYR A 47 1.15 -18.78 -11.62
C TYR A 47 2.45 -19.49 -11.25
N MET A 48 2.40 -20.25 -10.17
CA MET A 48 3.36 -21.33 -9.91
C MET A 48 2.51 -22.49 -9.37
N ARG A 49 2.48 -23.71 -9.93
CA ARG A 49 3.50 -24.46 -10.66
C ARG A 49 2.85 -25.43 -11.65
N GLY A 50 3.30 -25.38 -12.91
CA GLY A 50 3.09 -26.44 -13.88
C GLY A 50 1.64 -26.84 -14.10
N PRO A 51 1.41 -27.98 -14.76
CA PRO A 51 0.07 -28.48 -14.95
C PRO A 51 -0.63 -28.81 -13.62
N GLY A 52 -1.64 -28.01 -13.30
CA GLY A 52 -2.48 -28.20 -12.13
C GLY A 52 -3.25 -29.53 -12.16
N PRO A 53 -3.80 -29.98 -11.01
CA PRO A 53 -4.50 -31.27 -10.90
C PRO A 53 -5.63 -31.45 -11.93
N ALA A 54 -6.37 -30.39 -12.24
CA ALA A 54 -7.45 -30.41 -13.24
C ALA A 54 -6.94 -30.62 -14.67
N TRP A 55 -5.70 -30.22 -14.97
CA TRP A 55 -5.06 -30.48 -16.26
C TRP A 55 -4.49 -31.90 -16.31
N ARG A 56 -3.89 -32.38 -15.22
CA ARG A 56 -3.45 -33.78 -15.09
C ARG A 56 -4.61 -34.78 -15.15
N ALA A 57 -5.79 -34.44 -14.64
CA ALA A 57 -6.99 -35.26 -14.77
C ALA A 57 -7.45 -35.44 -16.24
N LYS A 58 -7.12 -34.49 -17.12
CA LYS A 58 -7.48 -34.54 -18.55
C LYS A 58 -6.44 -35.23 -19.41
N TYR A 59 -5.15 -35.09 -19.07
CA TYR A 59 -4.04 -35.51 -19.94
C TYR A 59 -3.10 -36.55 -19.30
N GLY A 60 -3.31 -36.92 -18.03
CA GLY A 60 -2.60 -38.02 -17.37
C GLY A 60 -1.06 -37.94 -17.43
N ASP A 61 -0.39 -39.08 -17.58
CA ASP A 61 1.07 -39.21 -17.73
C ASP A 61 1.62 -38.66 -19.06
N ASP A 62 0.79 -38.59 -20.11
CA ASP A 62 1.14 -38.04 -21.42
C ASP A 62 1.59 -36.57 -21.31
N ALA A 63 1.04 -35.92 -20.30
CA ALA A 63 1.31 -34.55 -19.91
C ALA A 63 2.70 -34.36 -19.26
N ALA A 64 3.17 -35.35 -18.48
CA ALA A 64 4.52 -35.36 -17.93
C ALA A 64 5.57 -35.74 -19.00
N PHE A 65 5.20 -36.63 -19.92
CA PHE A 65 6.04 -37.05 -21.04
C PHE A 65 6.31 -35.91 -22.03
N ARG A 66 5.29 -35.13 -22.40
CA ARG A 66 5.45 -33.95 -23.28
C ARG A 66 6.36 -32.87 -22.69
N ILE A 67 6.22 -32.57 -21.40
CA ILE A 67 7.07 -31.56 -20.73
C ILE A 67 8.56 -31.99 -20.74
N LYS A 68 8.82 -33.29 -20.68
CA LYS A 68 10.19 -33.82 -20.70
C LYS A 68 10.79 -33.82 -22.11
N ALA A 69 9.99 -34.11 -23.14
CA ALA A 69 10.43 -34.10 -24.53
C ALA A 69 10.74 -32.69 -25.09
N ASP A 70 10.10 -31.65 -24.56
CA ASP A 70 10.36 -30.25 -24.95
C ASP A 70 11.63 -29.65 -24.29
N LEU A 71 12.28 -30.38 -23.37
CA LEU A 71 13.46 -29.93 -22.62
C LEU A 71 14.78 -30.60 -23.07
N ASP A 72 14.72 -31.58 -23.98
CA ASP A 72 15.85 -32.30 -24.59
C ASP A 72 16.11 -31.77 -26.03
#